data_AF-A0A0K8PZX0-F1
#
_entry.id   AF-A0A0K8PZX0-F1
#
_cell.length_a   1.000
_cell.length_b   1.000
_cell.length_c   1.000
_cell.angle_alpha   90.00
_cell.angle_beta   90.00
_cell.angle_gamma   90.00
#
_symmetry.space_group_name_H-M   'P 1'
#
loop_
_entity.id
_entity.type
_entity.pdbx_description
1 polymer ?
#
loop_
_entity_poly.entity_id
_entity_poly.type
_entity_poly.pdbx_seq_one_letter_code
_entity_poly.pdbx_strand_id
1 'polypeptide(L)'
;MDRGLGLILVDPKGDLARDVLSAVPLHRERDVIYFDGLDLDRPIGLNVLAGDDPERVTSHVVGMFRNLSGDTWSAQLQRVLRNAVMTAALNGLTLYDVKMLLVSKDYRNAQVRRLNRNRYPDIISEWRWLEDKSDMTVDSAVNRLDAFLGSRMIRNIVSQRDGLDFDDIVQKRKILLVPLSEAHMGTTNASALAQLIFDMMWDATLRRPPEHREPNLFIGDEFQLYCEMMNTTKADPFALARSYGLGLMVANQYADQLPKAVQQTLSKNAQSQIVFRLASDDAKSMAQTFAPLTHDDLANLPRYTVAAKLMSSSGNAPVVTLKTPPPPKATGAAKAAVDFSRLKYGRPVAEVEADLLTRHKTDEPRKRPPIGTMP
;
A
#
# COMPACT_ATOMS: atom_id res chain seq x y z
N MET A 1 19.39 -9.02 -2.52
CA MET A 1 19.00 -10.32 -1.93
C MET A 1 20.21 -11.07 -1.37
N ASP A 2 21.29 -11.31 -2.15
CA ASP A 2 22.50 -12.02 -1.67
C ASP A 2 23.20 -11.37 -0.46
N ARG A 3 23.15 -10.04 -0.35
CA ARG A 3 23.70 -9.29 0.79
C ARG A 3 22.85 -9.38 2.07
N GLY A 4 21.83 -10.25 2.12
CA GLY A 4 20.96 -10.41 3.28
C GLY A 4 19.96 -9.27 3.53
N LEU A 5 19.89 -8.27 2.64
CA LEU A 5 18.95 -7.16 2.74
C LEU A 5 17.50 -7.63 2.59
N GLY A 6 16.58 -6.95 3.28
CA GLY A 6 15.15 -7.06 3.02
C GLY A 6 14.76 -6.27 1.77
N LEU A 7 13.74 -6.74 1.08
CA LEU A 7 13.28 -6.16 -0.18
C LEU A 7 11.76 -6.11 -0.19
N ILE A 8 11.21 -4.94 -0.49
CA ILE A 8 9.79 -4.75 -0.76
C ILE A 8 9.69 -4.13 -2.15
N LEU A 9 9.15 -4.89 -3.10
CA LEU A 9 8.99 -4.46 -4.48
C LEU A 9 7.50 -4.31 -4.80
N VAL A 10 7.10 -3.11 -5.20
CA VAL A 10 5.76 -2.83 -5.73
C VAL A 10 5.87 -2.60 -7.23
N ASP A 11 5.20 -3.43 -8.00
CA ASP A 11 5.26 -3.45 -9.45
C ASP A 11 3.83 -3.49 -10.04
N PRO A 12 3.31 -2.35 -10.51
CA PRO A 12 2.00 -2.27 -11.15
C PRO A 12 1.85 -3.16 -12.39
N LYS A 13 2.91 -3.42 -13.15
CA LYS A 13 2.86 -4.22 -14.39
C LYS A 13 3.05 -5.70 -14.14
N GLY A 14 3.82 -6.06 -13.12
CA GLY A 14 4.07 -7.42 -12.66
C GLY A 14 5.19 -8.17 -13.41
N ASP A 15 5.79 -7.60 -14.45
CA ASP A 15 6.95 -8.16 -15.15
C ASP A 15 8.23 -8.03 -14.32
N LEU A 16 8.51 -6.86 -13.73
CA LEU A 16 9.66 -6.66 -12.85
C LEU A 16 9.61 -7.59 -11.63
N ALA A 17 8.44 -7.80 -11.03
CA ALA A 17 8.26 -8.72 -9.91
C ALA A 17 8.58 -10.18 -10.30
N ARG A 18 8.22 -10.60 -11.52
CA ARG A 18 8.54 -11.93 -12.05
C ARG A 18 10.02 -12.09 -12.35
N ASP A 19 10.65 -11.06 -12.92
CA ASP A 19 12.08 -11.05 -13.19
C ASP A 19 12.89 -11.12 -11.89
N VAL A 20 12.51 -10.34 -10.88
CA VAL A 20 13.14 -10.39 -9.54
C VAL A 20 12.92 -11.73 -8.87
N LEU A 21 11.71 -12.30 -8.95
CA LEU A 21 11.40 -13.63 -8.43
C LEU A 21 12.29 -14.71 -9.06
N SER A 22 12.55 -14.63 -10.38
CA SER A 22 13.43 -15.57 -11.08
C SER A 22 14.87 -15.53 -10.58
N ALA A 23 15.30 -14.38 -10.06
CA ALA A 23 16.64 -14.12 -9.55
C ALA A 23 16.78 -14.34 -8.02
N VAL A 24 15.73 -14.78 -7.33
CA VAL A 24 15.78 -15.05 -5.88
C VAL A 24 16.83 -16.13 -5.59
N PRO A 25 17.83 -15.88 -4.74
CA PRO A 25 18.80 -16.90 -4.36
C PRO A 25 18.14 -18.07 -3.63
N LEU A 26 18.57 -19.31 -3.90
CA LEU A 26 18.00 -20.52 -3.27
C LEU A 26 17.98 -20.46 -1.74
N HIS A 27 19.01 -19.87 -1.12
CA HIS A 27 19.09 -19.72 0.34
C HIS A 27 18.09 -18.73 0.95
N ARG A 28 17.41 -17.91 0.12
CA ARG A 28 16.37 -16.94 0.53
C ARG A 28 14.97 -17.35 0.06
N GLU A 29 14.80 -18.52 -0.56
CA GLU A 29 13.52 -18.98 -1.12
C GLU A 29 12.36 -18.88 -0.12
N ARG A 30 12.59 -19.29 1.14
CA ARG A 30 11.59 -19.25 2.22
C ARG A 30 11.37 -17.88 2.86
N ASP A 31 12.12 -16.87 2.44
CA ASP A 31 11.93 -15.48 2.84
C ASP A 31 11.04 -14.71 1.87
N VAL A 32 10.68 -15.31 0.74
CA VAL A 32 9.81 -14.70 -0.26
C VAL A 32 8.37 -14.73 0.20
N ILE A 33 7.73 -13.57 0.07
CA ILE A 33 6.28 -13.39 0.11
C ILE A 33 5.89 -12.85 -1.26
N TYR A 34 5.24 -13.69 -2.05
CA TYR A 34 4.70 -13.31 -3.36
C TYR A 34 3.23 -12.93 -3.18
N PHE A 35 2.97 -11.63 -3.09
CA PHE A 35 1.63 -11.08 -2.97
C PHE A 35 1.00 -10.95 -4.34
N ASP A 36 0.50 -12.07 -4.87
CA ASP A 36 -0.21 -12.08 -6.13
C ASP A 36 -1.65 -11.59 -5.93
N GLY A 37 -1.92 -10.38 -6.40
CA GLY A 37 -3.27 -9.83 -6.40
C GLY A 37 -4.25 -10.71 -7.17
N LEU A 38 -3.79 -11.48 -8.16
CA LEU A 38 -4.63 -12.29 -9.05
C LEU A 38 -4.91 -13.71 -8.55
N ASP A 39 -4.34 -14.14 -7.42
CA ASP A 39 -4.64 -15.47 -6.85
C ASP A 39 -6.03 -15.48 -6.22
N LEU A 40 -7.02 -15.90 -7.01
CA LEU A 40 -8.42 -15.98 -6.59
C LEU A 40 -8.73 -17.21 -5.72
N ASP A 41 -7.81 -18.17 -5.62
CA ASP A 41 -7.99 -19.41 -4.87
C ASP A 41 -7.46 -19.27 -3.44
N ARG A 42 -6.29 -18.64 -3.29
CA ARG A 42 -5.62 -18.43 -2.01
C ARG A 42 -5.10 -16.99 -1.84
N PRO A 43 -5.98 -15.97 -1.85
CA PRO A 43 -5.57 -14.59 -1.70
C PRO A 43 -4.87 -14.37 -0.35
N ILE A 44 -3.77 -13.61 -0.38
CA ILE A 44 -3.10 -13.15 0.83
C ILE A 44 -3.86 -11.94 1.38
N GLY A 45 -4.21 -11.98 2.67
CA GLY A 45 -4.93 -10.89 3.32
C GLY A 45 -4.09 -9.62 3.47
N LEU A 46 -4.73 -8.46 3.37
CA LEU A 46 -4.13 -7.16 3.67
C LEU A 46 -5.09 -6.35 4.55
N ASN A 47 -4.99 -6.55 5.86
CA ASN A 47 -5.78 -5.77 6.81
C ASN A 47 -5.06 -4.47 7.20
N VAL A 48 -5.27 -3.42 6.41
CA VAL A 48 -4.74 -2.08 6.71
C VAL A 48 -5.22 -1.55 8.08
N LEU A 49 -6.36 -2.04 8.58
CA LEU A 49 -6.93 -1.58 9.85
C LEU A 49 -6.34 -2.24 11.10
N ALA A 50 -5.48 -3.26 10.94
CA ALA A 50 -4.88 -4.00 12.05
C ALA A 50 -3.72 -3.26 12.76
N GLY A 51 -3.42 -2.02 12.36
CA GLY A 51 -2.32 -1.23 12.94
C GLY A 51 -2.51 -0.86 14.42
N ASP A 52 -1.39 -0.50 15.05
CA ASP A 52 -1.30 -0.12 16.48
C ASP A 52 -1.84 1.28 16.79
N ASP A 53 -1.89 2.16 15.78
CA ASP A 53 -2.43 3.52 15.88
C ASP A 53 -3.67 3.68 14.99
N PRO A 54 -4.89 3.59 15.57
CA PRO A 54 -6.15 3.75 14.83
C PRO A 54 -6.29 5.10 14.13
N GLU A 55 -5.70 6.18 14.64
CA GLU A 55 -5.79 7.50 14.01
C GLU A 55 -4.94 7.54 12.75
N ARG A 56 -3.70 7.07 12.83
CA ARG A 56 -2.78 7.02 11.69
C ARG A 56 -3.32 6.12 10.57
N VAL A 57 -3.77 4.91 10.93
CA VAL A 57 -4.45 3.99 10.02
C VAL A 57 -5.67 4.63 9.36
N THR A 58 -6.48 5.35 10.13
CA THR A 58 -7.65 6.07 9.60
C THR A 58 -7.22 7.13 8.59
N SER A 59 -6.17 7.88 8.89
CA SER A 59 -5.61 8.88 7.98
C SER A 59 -5.12 8.27 6.66
N HIS A 60 -4.46 7.11 6.69
CA HIS A 60 -4.01 6.42 5.47
C HIS A 60 -5.19 5.99 4.60
N VAL A 61 -6.19 5.32 5.17
CA VAL A 61 -7.36 4.85 4.43
C VAL A 61 -8.20 6.01 3.88
N VAL A 62 -8.43 7.05 4.68
CA VAL A 62 -9.14 8.26 4.22
C VAL A 62 -8.34 9.00 3.15
N GLY A 63 -7.01 9.07 3.29
CA GLY A 63 -6.10 9.64 2.30
C GLY A 63 -6.14 8.88 0.98
N MET A 64 -6.11 7.55 1.02
CA MET A 64 -6.29 6.69 -0.14
C MET A 64 -7.63 7.00 -0.83
N PHE A 65 -8.77 6.99 -0.11
CA PHE A 65 -10.07 7.30 -0.73
C PHE A 65 -10.17 8.72 -1.27
N ARG A 66 -9.50 9.69 -0.65
CA ARG A 66 -9.40 11.06 -1.17
C ARG A 66 -8.69 11.07 -2.52
N ASN A 67 -7.54 10.42 -2.60
CA ASN A 67 -6.75 10.32 -3.83
C ASN A 67 -7.57 9.63 -4.95
N LEU A 68 -8.28 8.54 -4.62
CA LEU A 68 -9.17 7.87 -5.59
C LEU A 68 -10.37 8.71 -6.03
N SER A 69 -10.82 9.65 -5.20
CA SER A 69 -12.01 10.46 -5.48
C SER A 69 -11.71 11.74 -6.26
N GLY A 70 -10.45 12.22 -6.24
CA GLY A 70 -10.05 13.48 -6.89
C GLY A 70 -11.00 14.63 -6.56
N ASP A 71 -11.46 15.32 -7.60
CA ASP A 71 -12.33 16.52 -7.49
C ASP A 71 -13.71 16.23 -6.88
N THR A 72 -14.13 14.97 -6.80
CA THR A 72 -15.42 14.59 -6.21
C THR A 72 -15.37 14.39 -4.69
N TRP A 73 -14.21 14.63 -4.07
CA TRP A 73 -14.03 14.58 -2.63
C TRP A 73 -14.72 15.76 -1.94
N SER A 74 -15.45 15.49 -0.85
CA SER A 74 -16.13 16.53 -0.08
C SER A 74 -15.84 16.40 1.41
N ALA A 75 -15.96 17.51 2.14
CA ALA A 75 -15.79 17.53 3.60
C ALA A 75 -16.77 16.58 4.32
N GLN A 76 -17.98 16.43 3.76
CA GLN A 76 -19.00 15.54 4.29
C GLN A 76 -18.64 14.07 4.06
N LEU A 77 -18.19 13.71 2.86
CA LEU A 77 -17.68 12.37 2.55
C LEU A 77 -16.51 12.00 3.48
N GLN A 78 -15.55 12.91 3.65
CA GLN A 78 -14.42 12.73 4.57
C GLN A 78 -14.88 12.49 6.01
N ARG A 79 -15.85 13.27 6.50
CA ARG A 79 -16.39 13.14 7.86
C ARG A 79 -17.03 11.77 8.09
N VAL A 80 -17.87 11.31 7.16
CA VAL A 80 -18.54 9.99 7.22
C VAL A 80 -17.50 8.87 7.18
N LEU A 81 -16.61 8.87 6.19
CA LEU A 81 -15.59 7.83 6.03
C LEU A 81 -14.64 7.79 7.22
N ARG A 82 -14.15 8.94 7.70
CA ARG A 82 -13.27 9.01 8.86
C ARG A 82 -13.93 8.37 10.08
N ASN A 83 -15.19 8.67 10.35
CA ASN A 83 -15.89 8.12 11.51
C ASN A 83 -16.06 6.59 11.41
N ALA A 84 -16.43 6.09 10.23
CA ALA A 84 -16.61 4.67 9.99
C ALA A 84 -15.28 3.90 10.05
N VAL A 85 -14.24 4.41 9.40
CA VAL A 85 -12.89 3.81 9.40
C VAL A 85 -12.30 3.81 10.82
N MET A 86 -12.41 4.92 11.56
CA MET A 86 -11.93 5.00 12.94
C MET A 86 -12.64 3.99 13.84
N THR A 87 -13.97 3.87 13.70
CA THR A 87 -14.76 2.86 14.43
C THR A 87 -14.32 1.43 14.10
N ALA A 88 -13.97 1.17 12.84
CA ALA A 88 -13.48 -0.13 12.41
C ALA A 88 -12.08 -0.43 12.97
N ALA A 89 -11.14 0.51 12.85
CA ALA A 89 -9.78 0.37 13.38
C ALA A 89 -9.79 0.13 14.91
N LEU A 90 -10.58 0.92 15.67
CA LEU A 90 -10.69 0.78 17.13
C LEU A 90 -11.22 -0.59 17.59
N ASN A 91 -11.96 -1.29 16.72
CA ASN A 91 -12.56 -2.59 17.03
C ASN A 91 -11.83 -3.77 16.40
N GLY A 92 -10.67 -3.55 15.76
CA GLY A 92 -9.92 -4.60 15.07
C GLY A 92 -10.68 -5.22 13.89
N LEU A 93 -11.43 -4.39 13.17
CA LEU A 93 -12.24 -4.79 12.02
C LEU A 93 -11.43 -4.68 10.70
N THR A 94 -12.07 -4.90 9.57
CA THR A 94 -11.45 -4.85 8.23
C THR A 94 -12.06 -3.76 7.36
N LEU A 95 -11.45 -3.48 6.19
CA LEU A 95 -11.96 -2.44 5.30
C LEU A 95 -13.36 -2.74 4.76
N TYR A 96 -13.71 -4.03 4.60
CA TYR A 96 -15.06 -4.43 4.25
C TYR A 96 -16.07 -4.11 5.37
N ASP A 97 -15.66 -4.26 6.63
CA ASP A 97 -16.52 -3.97 7.77
C ASP A 97 -16.87 -2.46 7.84
N VAL A 98 -16.03 -1.56 7.29
CA VAL A 98 -16.33 -0.12 7.17
C VAL A 98 -17.59 0.11 6.34
N LYS A 99 -17.74 -0.59 5.21
CA LYS A 99 -18.99 -0.56 4.43
C LYS A 99 -20.15 -1.04 5.28
N MET A 100 -19.98 -2.15 6.00
CA MET A 100 -21.04 -2.73 6.81
C MET A 100 -21.49 -1.85 7.97
N LEU A 101 -20.61 -1.02 8.55
CA LEU A 101 -20.98 0.02 9.52
C LEU A 101 -21.89 1.10 8.91
N LEU A 102 -21.75 1.39 7.62
CA LEU A 102 -22.57 2.38 6.93
C LEU A 102 -23.93 1.81 6.52
N VAL A 103 -23.96 0.58 5.98
CA VAL A 103 -25.18 -0.02 5.40
C VAL A 103 -26.04 -0.79 6.40
N SER A 104 -25.47 -1.37 7.47
CA SER A 104 -26.22 -2.19 8.45
C SER A 104 -26.31 -1.48 9.80
N LYS A 105 -27.50 -0.98 10.14
CA LYS A 105 -27.75 -0.29 11.40
C LYS A 105 -27.52 -1.18 12.62
N ASP A 106 -27.89 -2.46 12.55
CA ASP A 106 -27.70 -3.40 13.65
C ASP A 106 -26.23 -3.72 13.88
N TYR A 107 -25.48 -3.97 12.81
CA TYR A 107 -24.03 -4.20 12.90
C TYR A 107 -23.33 -2.95 13.43
N ARG A 108 -23.66 -1.76 12.90
CA ARG A 108 -23.18 -0.47 13.40
C ARG A 108 -23.42 -0.34 14.89
N ASN A 109 -24.65 -0.54 15.34
CA ASN A 109 -25.02 -0.39 16.75
C ASN A 109 -24.25 -1.39 17.64
N ALA A 110 -24.02 -2.61 17.17
CA ALA A 110 -23.20 -3.58 17.88
C ALA A 110 -21.75 -3.12 18.04
N GLN A 111 -21.12 -2.59 16.99
CA GLN A 111 -19.74 -2.11 17.04
C GLN A 111 -19.58 -0.79 17.81
N VAL A 112 -20.53 0.14 17.69
CA VAL A 112 -20.51 1.41 18.45
C VAL A 112 -20.65 1.15 19.95
N ARG A 113 -21.42 0.14 20.37
CA ARG A 113 -21.53 -0.26 21.79
C ARG A 113 -20.22 -0.79 22.38
N ARG A 114 -19.29 -1.28 21.56
CA ARG A 114 -17.98 -1.78 22.00
C ARG A 114 -16.98 -0.65 22.26
N LEU A 115 -17.26 0.56 21.74
CA LEU A 115 -16.38 1.72 21.95
C LEU A 115 -16.42 2.18 23.40
N ASN A 116 -15.26 2.52 23.95
CA ASN A 116 -15.17 3.14 25.26
C ASN A 116 -15.71 4.58 25.21
N ARG A 117 -16.88 4.80 25.82
CA ARG A 117 -17.59 6.08 25.82
C ARG A 117 -16.79 7.24 26.41
N ASN A 118 -15.95 6.99 27.40
CA ASN A 118 -15.16 8.03 28.05
C ASN A 118 -13.93 8.43 27.21
N ARG A 119 -13.41 7.49 26.42
CA ARG A 119 -12.24 7.72 25.56
C ARG A 119 -12.59 8.27 24.19
N TYR A 120 -13.75 7.87 23.64
CA TYR A 120 -14.17 8.23 22.28
C TYR A 120 -15.59 8.82 22.22
N PRO A 121 -15.92 9.84 23.04
CA PRO A 121 -17.25 10.44 23.03
C PRO A 121 -17.59 11.07 21.66
N ASP A 122 -16.60 11.62 20.96
CA ASP A 122 -16.78 12.29 19.67
C ASP A 122 -17.17 11.33 18.55
N ILE A 123 -16.59 10.13 18.51
CA ILE A 123 -16.95 9.10 17.52
C ILE A 123 -18.41 8.65 17.73
N ILE A 124 -18.84 8.54 18.98
CA ILE A 124 -20.19 8.13 19.34
C ILE A 124 -21.20 9.24 19.04
N SER A 125 -20.87 10.50 19.34
CA SER A 125 -21.72 11.64 19.01
C SER A 125 -21.85 11.82 17.50
N GLU A 126 -20.78 11.56 16.75
CA GLU A 126 -20.79 11.58 15.29
C GLU A 126 -21.73 10.52 14.70
N TRP A 127 -21.76 9.31 15.26
CA TRP A 127 -22.75 8.29 14.85
C TRP A 127 -24.18 8.71 15.14
N ARG A 128 -24.45 9.34 16.28
CA ARG A 128 -25.80 9.89 16.59
C ARG A 128 -26.18 10.99 15.61
N TRP A 129 -25.25 11.89 15.30
CA TRP A 129 -25.46 12.92 14.30
C TRP A 129 -25.79 12.33 12.93
N LEU A 130 -25.13 11.23 12.53
CA LEU A 130 -25.42 10.52 11.28
C LEU A 130 -26.81 9.86 11.26
N GLU A 131 -27.37 9.45 12.40
CA GLU A 131 -28.73 8.88 12.45
C GLU A 131 -29.82 9.88 12.07
N ASP A 132 -29.56 11.18 12.27
CA ASP A 132 -30.49 12.28 11.96
C ASP A 132 -30.27 12.88 10.56
N LYS A 133 -29.40 12.29 9.72
CA LYS A 133 -29.07 12.77 8.38
C LYS A 133 -29.75 11.97 7.28
N SER A 134 -29.86 12.59 6.10
CA SER A 134 -30.41 11.94 4.92
C SER A 134 -29.52 10.78 4.47
N ASP A 135 -30.15 9.72 3.94
CA ASP A 135 -29.46 8.55 3.40
C ASP A 135 -28.42 8.93 2.33
N MET A 136 -28.70 9.97 1.54
CA MET A 136 -27.77 10.52 0.54
C MET A 136 -26.38 10.89 1.11
N THR A 137 -26.31 11.29 2.39
CA THR A 137 -25.05 11.59 3.09
C THR A 137 -24.18 10.34 3.21
N VAL A 138 -24.79 9.21 3.52
CA VAL A 138 -24.13 7.92 3.72
C VAL A 138 -23.86 7.26 2.37
N ASP A 139 -24.77 7.37 1.42
CA ASP A 139 -24.67 6.77 0.08
C ASP A 139 -23.41 7.22 -0.66
N SER A 140 -23.01 8.49 -0.53
CA SER A 140 -21.77 8.97 -1.15
C SER A 140 -20.54 8.20 -0.64
N ALA A 141 -20.46 7.91 0.67
CA ALA A 141 -19.38 7.14 1.26
C ALA A 141 -19.45 5.66 0.86
N VAL A 142 -20.66 5.08 0.84
CA VAL A 142 -20.88 3.69 0.39
C VAL A 142 -20.46 3.51 -1.07
N ASN A 143 -20.84 4.43 -1.96
CA ASN A 143 -20.47 4.39 -3.37
C ASN A 143 -18.94 4.42 -3.58
N ARG A 144 -18.21 5.16 -2.75
CA ARG A 144 -16.72 5.16 -2.80
C ARG A 144 -16.13 3.85 -2.33
N LEU A 145 -16.66 3.29 -1.25
CA LEU A 145 -16.27 1.97 -0.78
C LEU A 145 -16.58 0.91 -1.84
N ASP A 146 -17.72 1.00 -2.53
CA ASP A 146 -18.12 0.05 -3.57
C ASP A 146 -17.27 0.15 -4.84
N ALA A 147 -16.79 1.34 -5.21
CA ALA A 147 -15.84 1.49 -6.31
C ALA A 147 -14.55 0.68 -6.06
N PHE A 148 -14.09 0.59 -4.80
CA PHE A 148 -12.89 -0.16 -4.42
C PHE A 148 -13.19 -1.63 -4.11
N LEU A 149 -14.22 -1.90 -3.29
CA LEU A 149 -14.61 -3.24 -2.82
C LEU A 149 -15.46 -4.03 -3.82
N GLY A 150 -15.88 -3.43 -4.93
CA GLY A 150 -16.69 -4.07 -5.95
C GLY A 150 -15.96 -5.20 -6.67
N SER A 151 -14.63 -5.13 -6.75
CA SER A 151 -13.80 -6.21 -7.26
C SER A 151 -13.74 -7.36 -6.23
N ARG A 152 -14.18 -8.57 -6.63
CA ARG A 152 -14.11 -9.78 -5.79
C ARG A 152 -12.69 -10.03 -5.28
N MET A 153 -11.70 -9.78 -6.13
CA MET A 153 -10.28 -9.90 -5.83
C MET A 153 -9.85 -8.95 -4.70
N ILE A 154 -10.12 -7.65 -4.84
CA ILE A 154 -9.84 -6.65 -3.80
C ILE A 154 -10.58 -7.01 -2.51
N ARG A 155 -11.87 -7.33 -2.62
CA ARG A 155 -12.70 -7.70 -1.47
C ARG A 155 -12.10 -8.87 -0.71
N ASN A 156 -11.63 -9.92 -1.40
CA ASN A 156 -11.06 -11.09 -0.74
C ASN A 156 -9.69 -10.80 -0.10
N ILE A 157 -8.96 -9.79 -0.56
CA ILE A 157 -7.71 -9.33 0.05
C ILE A 157 -8.00 -8.51 1.33
N VAL A 158 -8.85 -7.48 1.24
CA VAL A 158 -9.01 -6.47 2.31
C VAL A 158 -10.10 -6.81 3.35
N SER A 159 -10.82 -7.93 3.18
CA SER A 159 -11.85 -8.40 4.12
C SER A 159 -11.34 -9.34 5.21
N GLN A 160 -10.12 -9.86 5.05
CA GLN A 160 -9.49 -10.78 5.99
C GLN A 160 -9.01 -10.00 7.23
N ARG A 161 -9.22 -10.56 8.43
CA ARG A 161 -8.72 -9.95 9.68
C ARG A 161 -7.22 -10.15 9.84
N ASP A 162 -6.76 -11.33 9.46
CA ASP A 162 -5.35 -11.69 9.35
C ASP A 162 -4.82 -11.32 7.95
N GLY A 163 -3.51 -11.20 7.83
CA GLY A 163 -2.88 -10.84 6.56
C GLY A 163 -1.37 -10.66 6.69
N LEU A 164 -0.81 -9.84 5.80
CA LEU A 164 0.60 -9.47 5.86
C LEU A 164 0.93 -8.73 7.16
N ASP A 165 1.95 -9.23 7.85
CA ASP A 165 2.59 -8.56 9.00
C ASP A 165 3.81 -7.78 8.50
N PHE A 166 3.66 -6.47 8.33
CA PHE A 166 4.74 -5.62 7.86
C PHE A 166 5.85 -5.43 8.90
N ASP A 167 5.55 -5.56 10.19
CA ASP A 167 6.57 -5.50 11.23
C ASP A 167 7.50 -6.72 11.09
N ASP A 168 6.94 -7.92 10.92
CA ASP A 168 7.70 -9.15 10.65
C ASP A 168 8.52 -9.04 9.35
N ILE A 169 7.89 -8.56 8.28
CA ILE A 169 8.51 -8.45 6.95
C ILE A 169 9.77 -7.58 7.02
N VAL A 170 9.66 -6.39 7.63
CA VAL A 170 10.77 -5.44 7.71
C VAL A 170 11.81 -5.90 8.75
N GLN A 171 11.39 -6.40 9.92
CA GLN A 171 12.30 -6.83 10.98
C GLN A 171 13.10 -8.07 10.59
N LYS A 172 12.45 -9.06 9.95
CA LYS A 172 13.12 -10.29 9.47
C LYS A 172 13.71 -10.16 8.07
N ARG A 173 13.72 -8.94 7.50
CA ARG A 173 14.30 -8.64 6.18
C ARG A 173 13.78 -9.58 5.08
N LYS A 174 12.46 -9.81 5.07
CA LYS A 174 11.80 -10.66 4.07
C LYS A 174 11.87 -10.04 2.67
N ILE A 175 11.49 -10.83 1.66
CA ILE A 175 11.42 -10.41 0.26
C ILE A 175 9.93 -10.38 -0.11
N LEU A 176 9.29 -9.22 0.01
CA LEU A 176 7.91 -9.01 -0.42
C LEU A 176 7.89 -8.54 -1.88
N LEU A 177 7.30 -9.33 -2.76
CA LEU A 177 7.09 -8.98 -4.18
C LEU A 177 5.60 -8.81 -4.41
N VAL A 178 5.21 -7.64 -4.93
CA VAL A 178 3.81 -7.22 -5.07
C VAL A 178 3.52 -6.90 -6.54
N PRO A 179 3.27 -7.92 -7.38
CA PRO A 179 2.70 -7.70 -8.71
C PRO A 179 1.23 -7.26 -8.59
N LEU A 180 0.92 -6.03 -8.97
CA LEU A 180 -0.46 -5.52 -8.92
C LEU A 180 -1.21 -5.66 -10.25
N SER A 181 -0.55 -6.13 -11.32
CA SER A 181 -1.16 -6.51 -12.59
C SER A 181 -2.28 -5.55 -13.04
N GLU A 182 -1.91 -4.28 -13.25
CA GLU A 182 -2.80 -3.15 -13.51
C GLU A 182 -3.88 -3.46 -14.57
N ALA A 183 -3.50 -4.19 -15.62
CA ALA A 183 -4.40 -4.61 -16.70
C ALA A 183 -5.61 -5.43 -16.23
N HIS A 184 -5.49 -6.18 -15.13
CA HIS A 184 -6.55 -7.01 -14.57
C HIS A 184 -7.26 -6.35 -13.39
N MET A 185 -6.53 -5.62 -12.54
CA MET A 185 -7.10 -4.99 -11.33
C MET A 185 -7.74 -3.62 -11.61
N GLY A 186 -7.31 -2.96 -12.70
CA GLY A 186 -7.58 -1.57 -13.02
C GLY A 186 -6.62 -0.62 -12.29
N THR A 187 -6.22 0.47 -12.97
CA THR A 187 -5.27 1.47 -12.47
C THR A 187 -5.62 1.98 -11.08
N THR A 188 -6.89 2.37 -10.88
CA THR A 188 -7.39 2.90 -9.60
C THR A 188 -7.16 1.94 -8.43
N ASN A 189 -7.46 0.65 -8.60
CA ASN A 189 -7.30 -0.34 -7.54
C ASN A 189 -5.84 -0.70 -7.30
N ALA A 190 -5.04 -0.80 -8.37
CA ALA A 190 -3.59 -1.03 -8.26
C ALA A 190 -2.91 0.12 -7.51
N SER A 191 -3.17 1.37 -7.91
CA SER A 191 -2.68 2.57 -7.21
C SER A 191 -3.06 2.60 -5.73
N ALA A 192 -4.32 2.28 -5.41
CA ALA A 192 -4.80 2.24 -4.04
C ALA A 192 -4.06 1.18 -3.19
N LEU A 193 -3.90 -0.04 -3.71
CA LEU A 193 -3.16 -1.09 -3.02
C LEU A 193 -1.67 -0.75 -2.86
N ALA A 194 -1.04 -0.20 -3.91
CA ALA A 194 0.35 0.26 -3.85
C ALA A 194 0.54 1.29 -2.73
N GLN A 195 -0.36 2.27 -2.64
CA GLN A 195 -0.36 3.28 -1.59
C GLN A 195 -0.51 2.64 -0.20
N LEU A 196 -1.49 1.75 0.01
CA LEU A 196 -1.68 1.09 1.31
C LEU A 196 -0.48 0.24 1.72
N ILE A 197 0.12 -0.49 0.79
CA ILE A 197 1.31 -1.31 1.04
C ILE A 197 2.50 -0.44 1.43
N PHE A 198 2.69 0.70 0.76
CA PHE A 198 3.71 1.66 1.14
C PHE A 198 3.46 2.22 2.54
N ASP A 199 2.23 2.65 2.84
CA ASP A 199 1.86 3.22 4.14
C ASP A 199 2.10 2.21 5.28
N MET A 200 1.71 0.95 5.09
CA MET A 200 1.95 -0.13 6.07
C MET A 200 3.44 -0.44 6.25
N MET A 201 4.21 -0.45 5.16
CA MET A 201 5.66 -0.61 5.19
C MET A 201 6.35 0.55 5.90
N TRP A 202 5.89 1.78 5.64
CA TRP A 202 6.44 2.99 6.23
C TRP A 202 6.19 3.03 7.73
N ASP A 203 4.97 2.71 8.17
CA ASP A 203 4.64 2.57 9.58
C ASP A 203 5.50 1.53 10.28
N ALA A 204 5.63 0.33 9.69
CA ALA A 204 6.48 -0.72 10.22
C ALA A 204 7.95 -0.27 10.30
N THR A 205 8.42 0.49 9.32
CA THR A 205 9.75 1.08 9.32
C THR A 205 9.95 2.05 10.48
N LEU A 206 8.98 2.95 10.72
CA LEU A 206 9.04 3.95 11.79
C LEU A 206 8.95 3.34 13.20
N ARG A 207 8.25 2.21 13.35
CA ARG A 207 8.14 1.49 14.63
C ARG A 207 9.43 0.79 15.06
N ARG A 208 10.39 0.58 14.15
CA ARG A 208 11.64 -0.11 14.49
C ARG A 208 12.49 0.70 15.47
N PRO A 209 12.87 0.11 16.62
CA PRO A 209 13.75 0.78 17.56
C PRO A 209 15.16 0.94 16.93
N PRO A 210 15.94 1.95 17.34
CA PRO A 210 17.24 2.29 16.73
C PRO A 210 18.19 1.09 16.53
N GLU A 211 18.22 0.17 17.48
CA GLU A 211 19.04 -1.05 17.51
C GLU A 211 18.61 -2.13 16.51
N HIS A 212 17.40 -2.04 15.94
CA HIS A 212 16.83 -3.02 15.01
C HIS A 212 16.53 -2.41 13.62
N ARG A 213 17.20 -1.31 13.28
CA ARG A 213 17.11 -0.64 11.96
C ARG A 213 18.00 -1.31 10.92
N GLU A 214 17.92 -2.63 10.85
CA GLU A 214 18.60 -3.43 9.83
C GLU A 214 18.20 -2.96 8.41
N PRO A 215 19.12 -2.94 7.43
CA PRO A 215 18.82 -2.29 6.16
C PRO A 215 17.78 -3.05 5.33
N ASN A 216 16.73 -2.33 4.93
CA ASN A 216 15.70 -2.76 3.99
C ASN A 216 15.71 -1.86 2.76
N LEU A 217 15.26 -2.38 1.62
CA LEU A 217 15.10 -1.63 0.38
C LEU A 217 13.64 -1.71 -0.08
N PHE A 218 13.01 -0.56 -0.26
CA PHE A 218 11.77 -0.44 -1.01
C PHE A 218 12.09 -0.08 -2.46
N ILE A 219 11.51 -0.82 -3.40
CA ILE A 219 11.55 -0.52 -4.83
C ILE A 219 10.12 -0.28 -5.28
N GLY A 220 9.85 0.94 -5.76
CA GLY A 220 8.57 1.30 -6.35
C GLY A 220 8.70 1.55 -7.84
N ASP A 221 8.16 0.66 -8.67
CA ASP A 221 8.03 0.90 -10.11
C ASP A 221 6.77 1.70 -10.42
N GLU A 222 6.78 2.45 -11.52
CA GLU A 222 5.71 3.37 -11.93
C GLU A 222 5.25 4.28 -10.78
N PHE A 223 6.21 4.88 -10.08
CA PHE A 223 6.01 5.63 -8.84
C PHE A 223 4.94 6.72 -8.93
N GLN A 224 4.73 7.31 -10.12
CA GLN A 224 3.69 8.30 -10.35
C GLN A 224 2.29 7.80 -9.98
N LEU A 225 2.03 6.48 -10.07
CA LEU A 225 0.73 5.88 -9.80
C LEU A 225 0.31 5.95 -8.33
N TYR A 226 1.26 6.11 -7.40
CA TYR A 226 0.98 6.12 -5.96
C TYR A 226 1.82 7.16 -5.21
N CYS A 227 2.54 8.04 -5.90
CA CYS A 227 3.35 9.10 -5.29
C CYS A 227 2.55 10.11 -4.46
N GLU A 228 1.23 10.19 -4.62
CA GLU A 228 0.37 11.05 -3.80
C GLU A 228 0.38 10.70 -2.32
N MET A 229 0.81 9.50 -1.94
CA MET A 229 1.08 9.12 -0.55
C MET A 229 2.03 10.11 0.14
N MET A 230 2.95 10.71 -0.61
CA MET A 230 3.88 11.75 -0.15
C MET A 230 3.17 13.00 0.41
N ASN A 231 1.93 13.26 0.00
CA ASN A 231 1.11 14.39 0.49
C ASN A 231 0.32 14.05 1.75
N THR A 232 0.27 12.79 2.16
CA THR A 232 -0.48 12.32 3.33
C THR A 232 0.39 12.20 4.58
N THR A 233 1.70 12.01 4.40
CA THR A 233 2.67 11.93 5.50
C THR A 233 3.05 13.32 6.00
N LYS A 234 2.97 13.56 7.32
CA LYS A 234 3.42 14.83 7.95
C LYS A 234 4.93 15.08 7.80
N ALA A 235 5.71 14.05 7.50
CA ALA A 235 7.14 14.12 7.28
C ALA A 235 7.52 13.38 6.00
N ASP A 236 8.44 13.95 5.23
CA ASP A 236 8.91 13.44 3.94
C ASP A 236 9.64 12.09 4.11
N PRO A 237 9.10 10.98 3.56
CA PRO A 237 9.73 9.67 3.66
C PRO A 237 11.15 9.65 3.07
N PHE A 238 11.43 10.40 2.00
CA PHE A 238 12.76 10.42 1.39
C PHE A 238 13.79 11.14 2.26
N ALA A 239 13.36 12.07 3.10
CA ALA A 239 14.24 12.73 4.07
C ALA A 239 14.52 11.83 5.29
N LEU A 240 13.53 11.05 5.74
CA LEU A 240 13.64 10.27 6.98
C LEU A 240 14.15 8.84 6.80
N ALA A 241 13.85 8.18 5.67
CA ALA A 241 14.03 6.74 5.47
C ALA A 241 15.45 6.25 5.82
N ARG A 242 16.47 7.04 5.46
CA ARG A 242 17.88 6.73 5.76
C ARG A 242 18.13 6.52 7.25
N SER A 243 17.60 7.39 8.11
CA SER A 243 17.78 7.30 9.57
C SER A 243 17.09 6.07 10.18
N TYR A 244 16.12 5.50 9.45
CA TYR A 244 15.39 4.29 9.82
C TYR A 244 15.93 3.02 9.14
N GLY A 245 17.06 3.10 8.42
CA GLY A 245 17.62 1.94 7.72
C GLY A 245 16.73 1.46 6.57
N LEU A 246 15.97 2.35 5.94
CA LEU A 246 15.20 2.08 4.73
C LEU A 246 15.82 2.83 3.55
N GLY A 247 16.21 2.10 2.51
CA GLY A 247 16.49 2.66 1.20
C GLY A 247 15.20 2.78 0.40
N LEU A 248 15.00 3.91 -0.27
CA LEU A 248 13.92 4.10 -1.23
C LEU A 248 14.51 4.17 -2.63
N MET A 249 14.06 3.31 -3.52
CA MET A 249 14.34 3.32 -4.95
C MET A 249 13.01 3.43 -5.68
N VAL A 250 12.87 4.46 -6.51
CA VAL A 250 11.64 4.69 -7.27
C VAL A 250 11.97 4.93 -8.73
N ALA A 251 11.07 4.50 -9.61
CA ALA A 251 11.20 4.66 -11.05
C ALA A 251 9.91 5.25 -11.63
N ASN A 252 10.05 6.13 -12.63
CA ASN A 252 8.96 6.72 -13.40
C ASN A 252 9.44 6.97 -14.84
N GLN A 253 8.52 7.01 -15.80
CA GLN A 253 8.88 7.16 -17.21
C GLN A 253 9.15 8.62 -17.60
N TYR A 254 8.27 9.53 -17.16
CA TYR A 254 8.35 10.95 -17.48
C TYR A 254 8.29 11.79 -16.21
N ALA A 255 9.04 12.89 -16.17
CA ALA A 255 9.08 13.74 -14.97
C ALA A 255 7.75 14.49 -14.75
N ASP A 256 7.07 14.86 -15.84
CA ASP A 256 5.81 15.61 -15.83
C ASP A 256 4.61 14.84 -15.25
N GLN A 257 4.68 13.51 -15.21
CA GLN A 257 3.70 12.65 -14.54
C GLN A 257 3.71 12.82 -13.02
N LEU A 258 4.81 13.30 -12.45
CA LEU A 258 4.92 13.53 -11.01
C LEU A 258 4.39 14.93 -10.66
N PRO A 259 3.62 15.08 -9.57
CA PRO A 259 3.28 16.40 -9.05
C PRO A 259 4.54 17.23 -8.76
N LYS A 260 4.49 18.55 -9.03
CA LYS A 260 5.66 19.44 -8.85
C LYS A 260 6.28 19.35 -7.45
N ALA A 261 5.46 19.20 -6.41
CA ALA A 261 5.93 19.04 -5.04
C ALA A 261 6.77 17.75 -4.87
N VAL A 262 6.33 16.64 -5.47
CA VAL A 262 7.06 15.36 -5.45
C VAL A 262 8.38 15.49 -6.22
N GLN A 263 8.38 16.12 -7.40
CA GLN A 263 9.61 16.36 -8.16
C GLN A 263 10.64 17.16 -7.35
N GLN A 264 10.20 18.21 -6.64
CA GLN A 264 11.06 19.01 -5.77
C GLN A 264 11.61 18.20 -4.59
N THR A 265 10.81 17.29 -4.02
CA THR A 265 11.25 16.40 -2.95
C THR A 265 12.29 15.40 -3.45
N LEU A 266 12.03 14.75 -4.59
CA LEU A 266 12.95 13.77 -5.18
C LEU A 266 14.28 14.43 -5.58
N SER A 267 14.25 15.59 -6.24
CA SER A 267 15.47 16.31 -6.63
C SER A 267 16.36 16.71 -5.43
N LYS A 268 15.76 16.95 -4.25
CA LYS A 268 16.50 17.30 -3.02
C LYS A 268 17.04 16.09 -2.26
N ASN A 269 16.26 15.02 -2.17
CA ASN A 269 16.55 13.89 -1.29
C ASN A 269 17.10 12.64 -2.02
N ALA A 270 16.76 12.45 -3.29
CA ALA A 270 17.28 11.35 -4.10
C ALA A 270 18.69 11.67 -4.61
N GLN A 271 19.68 11.41 -3.77
CA GLN A 271 21.08 11.75 -4.02
C GLN A 271 21.72 10.93 -5.16
N SER A 272 21.26 9.68 -5.34
CA SER A 272 21.65 8.87 -6.49
C SER A 272 20.53 8.91 -7.53
N GLN A 273 20.88 9.26 -8.76
CA GLN A 273 19.97 9.38 -9.89
C GLN A 273 20.55 8.65 -11.08
N ILE A 274 19.73 7.83 -11.73
CA ILE A 274 20.07 7.11 -12.94
C ILE A 274 19.01 7.47 -13.96
N VAL A 275 19.43 8.00 -15.11
CA VAL A 275 18.54 8.32 -16.21
C VAL A 275 18.88 7.47 -17.43
N PHE A 276 17.85 6.91 -18.04
CA PHE A 276 17.92 6.31 -19.37
C PHE A 276 17.79 7.42 -20.42
N ARG A 277 17.69 7.03 -21.69
CA ARG A 277 17.40 7.97 -22.77
C ARG A 277 16.13 8.78 -22.47
N LEU A 278 16.27 10.10 -22.39
CA LEU A 278 15.19 11.02 -22.04
C LEU A 278 14.50 11.60 -23.29
N ALA A 279 13.25 12.05 -23.13
CA ALA A 279 12.58 12.90 -24.11
C ALA A 279 13.19 14.32 -24.10
N SER A 280 12.97 15.11 -25.17
CA SER A 280 13.60 16.43 -25.34
C SER A 280 13.40 17.37 -24.14
N ASP A 281 12.19 17.43 -23.59
CA ASP A 281 11.88 18.34 -22.48
C ASP A 281 12.45 17.86 -21.14
N ASP A 282 12.39 16.56 -20.87
CA ASP A 282 13.04 15.95 -19.70
C ASP A 282 14.58 16.09 -19.76
N ALA A 283 15.16 15.95 -20.97
CA ALA A 283 16.60 16.11 -21.16
C ALA A 283 17.06 17.54 -20.86
N LYS A 284 16.28 18.55 -21.28
CA LYS A 284 16.56 19.96 -20.96
C LYS A 284 16.49 20.24 -19.46
N SER A 285 15.48 19.72 -18.78
CA SER A 285 15.32 19.94 -17.33
C SER A 285 16.41 19.27 -16.51
N MET A 286 16.95 18.13 -16.98
CA MET A 286 17.97 17.35 -16.28
C MET A 286 19.41 17.72 -16.63
N ALA A 287 19.65 18.46 -17.72
CA ALA A 287 20.99 18.78 -18.21
C ALA A 287 21.88 19.46 -17.16
N GLN A 288 21.34 20.39 -16.36
CA GLN A 288 22.11 21.04 -15.30
C GLN A 288 22.55 20.07 -14.22
N THR A 289 21.70 19.10 -13.87
CA THR A 289 21.97 18.09 -12.85
C THR A 289 23.02 17.07 -13.30
N PHE A 290 23.07 16.80 -14.61
CA PHE A 290 23.92 15.79 -15.24
C PHE A 290 25.14 16.38 -15.99
N ALA A 291 25.45 17.67 -15.78
CA ALA A 291 26.64 18.28 -16.33
C ALA A 291 27.91 17.44 -15.99
N PRO A 292 28.82 17.23 -16.96
CA PRO A 292 28.95 17.94 -18.23
C PRO A 292 28.11 17.38 -19.41
N LEU A 293 27.27 16.36 -19.20
CA LEU A 293 26.40 15.86 -20.28
C LEU A 293 25.38 16.94 -20.69
N THR A 294 25.25 17.14 -21.99
CA THR A 294 24.26 18.07 -22.56
C THR A 294 22.89 17.42 -22.65
N HIS A 295 21.85 18.23 -22.89
CA HIS A 295 20.52 17.69 -23.17
C HIS A 295 20.50 16.80 -24.42
N ASP A 296 21.30 17.11 -25.44
CA ASP A 296 21.46 16.28 -26.64
C ASP A 296 22.10 14.91 -26.29
N ASP A 297 23.09 14.88 -25.40
CA ASP A 297 23.69 13.62 -24.94
C ASP A 297 22.67 12.74 -24.21
N LEU A 298 21.88 13.34 -23.31
CA LEU A 298 20.84 12.63 -22.54
C LEU A 298 19.70 12.11 -23.43
N ALA A 299 19.33 12.88 -24.47
CA ALA A 299 18.30 12.49 -25.43
C ALA A 299 18.77 11.40 -26.41
N ASN A 300 20.08 11.26 -26.61
CA ASN A 300 20.67 10.31 -27.57
C ASN A 300 21.42 9.14 -26.90
N LEU A 301 21.21 8.90 -25.60
CA LEU A 301 21.82 7.76 -24.91
C LEU A 301 21.51 6.44 -25.66
N PRO A 302 22.54 5.64 -26.01
CA PRO A 302 22.32 4.37 -26.71
C PRO A 302 21.54 3.39 -25.83
N ARG A 303 20.87 2.42 -26.46
CA ARG A 303 20.21 1.31 -25.76
C ARG A 303 21.16 0.68 -24.74
N TYR A 304 20.61 0.32 -23.57
CA TYR A 304 21.36 -0.25 -22.45
C TYR A 304 22.45 0.67 -21.88
N THR A 305 22.34 1.98 -22.09
CA THR A 305 23.24 2.99 -21.54
C THR A 305 22.44 3.92 -20.64
N VAL A 306 23.01 4.26 -19.49
CA VAL A 306 22.43 5.22 -18.56
C VAL A 306 23.44 6.32 -18.27
N ALA A 307 22.97 7.52 -17.99
CA ALA A 307 23.75 8.51 -17.27
C ALA A 307 23.46 8.37 -15.77
N ALA A 308 24.49 8.37 -14.95
CA ALA A 308 24.39 8.11 -13.53
C ALA A 308 25.14 9.17 -12.73
N LYS A 309 24.44 9.73 -11.74
CA LYS A 309 24.99 10.54 -10.66
C LYS A 309 24.81 9.72 -9.39
N LEU A 310 25.90 9.28 -8.78
CA LEU A 310 25.85 8.31 -7.68
C LEU A 310 26.43 8.90 -6.40
N MET A 311 25.76 8.66 -5.28
CA MET A 311 26.29 8.93 -3.95
C MET A 311 27.11 7.73 -3.48
N SER A 312 28.37 7.97 -3.13
CA SER A 312 29.29 6.98 -2.58
C SER A 312 29.61 7.29 -1.11
N SER A 313 30.35 6.40 -0.44
CA SER A 313 30.87 6.68 0.91
C SER A 313 31.81 7.89 0.96
N SER A 314 32.44 8.24 -0.16
CA SER A 314 33.30 9.41 -0.33
C SER A 314 32.56 10.68 -0.81
N GLY A 315 31.23 10.63 -0.91
CA GLY A 315 30.41 11.74 -1.42
C GLY A 315 29.93 11.52 -2.86
N ASN A 316 29.52 12.60 -3.53
CA ASN A 316 29.00 12.55 -4.90
C ASN A 316 30.12 12.17 -5.88
N ALA A 317 29.92 11.08 -6.62
CA ALA A 317 30.76 10.74 -7.75
C ALA A 317 30.50 11.73 -8.91
N PRO A 318 31.49 11.95 -9.81
CA PRO A 318 31.25 12.62 -11.08
C PRO A 318 30.12 11.93 -11.86
N VAL A 319 29.42 12.69 -12.71
CA VAL A 319 28.44 12.11 -13.63
C VAL A 319 29.18 11.19 -14.60
N VAL A 320 28.71 9.95 -14.70
CA VAL A 320 29.30 8.92 -15.57
C VAL A 320 28.23 8.29 -16.44
N THR A 321 28.63 7.77 -17.59
CA THR A 321 27.79 6.87 -18.38
C THR A 321 28.12 5.43 -18.04
N LEU A 322 27.09 4.60 -17.86
CA LEU A 322 27.22 3.19 -17.52
C LEU A 322 26.46 2.33 -18.53
N LYS A 323 26.90 1.09 -18.72
CA LYS A 323 26.15 0.08 -19.45
C LYS A 323 25.35 -0.77 -18.48
N THR A 324 24.07 -1.00 -18.78
CA THR A 324 23.23 -1.88 -17.98
C THR A 324 23.70 -3.33 -18.15
N PRO A 325 23.82 -4.10 -17.05
CA PRO A 325 24.11 -5.52 -17.17
C PRO A 325 22.95 -6.26 -17.87
N PRO A 326 23.20 -7.44 -18.44
CA PRO A 326 22.11 -8.31 -18.88
C PRO A 326 21.23 -8.69 -17.67
N PRO A 327 19.98 -9.12 -17.89
CA PRO A 327 19.12 -9.63 -16.83
C PRO A 327 19.82 -10.75 -16.03
N PRO A 328 19.59 -10.83 -14.71
CA PRO A 328 20.15 -11.89 -13.88
C PRO A 328 19.69 -13.27 -14.37
N LYS A 329 20.55 -14.29 -14.17
CA LYS A 329 20.20 -15.67 -14.52
C LYS A 329 19.16 -16.21 -13.53
N ALA A 330 18.21 -16.98 -14.05
CA ALA A 330 17.24 -17.67 -13.22
C ALA A 330 17.94 -18.67 -12.28
N THR A 331 17.55 -18.67 -11.01
CA THR A 331 18.13 -19.53 -9.97
C THR A 331 17.39 -20.87 -9.83
N GLY A 332 16.16 -20.96 -10.35
CA GLY A 332 15.25 -22.09 -10.17
C GLY A 332 14.37 -22.00 -8.91
N ALA A 333 14.56 -20.99 -8.05
CA ALA A 333 13.81 -20.85 -6.78
C ALA A 333 12.35 -20.41 -6.97
N ALA A 334 12.03 -19.76 -8.09
CA ALA A 334 10.78 -19.02 -8.29
C ALA A 334 9.51 -19.82 -7.97
N LYS A 335 9.37 -21.03 -8.55
CA LYS A 335 8.17 -21.86 -8.36
C LYS A 335 8.00 -22.28 -6.89
N ALA A 336 9.07 -22.79 -6.28
CA ALA A 336 9.05 -23.25 -4.91
C ALA A 336 8.79 -22.09 -3.92
N ALA A 337 9.36 -20.91 -4.18
CA ALA A 337 9.11 -19.69 -3.42
C ALA A 337 7.63 -19.26 -3.46
N VAL A 338 7.02 -19.27 -4.66
CA VAL A 338 5.59 -18.94 -4.83
C VAL A 338 4.70 -19.96 -4.13
N ASP A 339 4.94 -21.25 -4.34
CA ASP A 339 4.15 -22.33 -3.73
C ASP A 339 4.23 -22.26 -2.20
N PHE A 340 5.44 -22.05 -1.65
CA PHE A 340 5.63 -21.86 -0.21
C PHE A 340 4.90 -20.62 0.31
N SER A 341 5.06 -19.47 -0.35
CA SER A 341 4.39 -18.22 0.02
C SER A 341 2.87 -18.39 0.03
N ARG A 342 2.32 -18.96 -1.04
CA ARG A 342 0.89 -19.18 -1.23
C ARG A 342 0.29 -20.10 -0.15
N LEU A 343 0.99 -21.16 0.23
CA LEU A 343 0.56 -22.06 1.29
C LEU A 343 0.66 -21.43 2.68
N LYS A 344 1.71 -20.65 2.92
CA LYS A 344 1.99 -20.07 4.24
C LYS A 344 1.16 -18.82 4.55
N TYR A 345 0.98 -17.94 3.58
CA TYR A 345 0.36 -16.62 3.77
C TYR A 345 -1.02 -16.50 3.13
N GLY A 346 -1.33 -17.32 2.12
CA GLY A 346 -2.62 -17.31 1.44
C GLY A 346 -3.67 -18.13 2.19
N ARG A 347 -4.93 -17.71 2.16
CA ARG A 347 -6.07 -18.41 2.78
C ARG A 347 -7.05 -18.89 1.71
N PRO A 348 -7.60 -20.12 1.79
CA PRO A 348 -8.61 -20.58 0.83
C PRO A 348 -9.77 -19.59 0.70
N VAL A 349 -10.10 -19.21 -0.54
CA VAL A 349 -11.14 -18.22 -0.81
C VAL A 349 -12.50 -18.61 -0.25
N ALA A 350 -12.83 -19.90 -0.24
CA ALA A 350 -14.07 -20.41 0.33
C ALA A 350 -14.17 -20.10 1.84
N GLU A 351 -13.06 -20.16 2.57
CA GLU A 351 -13.04 -19.79 3.99
C GLU A 351 -13.16 -18.29 4.20
N VAL A 352 -12.51 -17.49 3.35
CA VAL A 352 -12.62 -16.02 3.37
C VAL A 352 -14.06 -15.58 3.13
N GLU A 353 -14.72 -16.15 2.11
CA GLU A 353 -16.10 -15.83 1.76
C GLU A 353 -17.10 -16.34 2.82
N ALA A 354 -16.86 -17.52 3.41
CA ALA A 354 -17.69 -18.04 4.50
C ALA A 354 -17.58 -17.18 5.78
N ASP A 355 -16.38 -16.72 6.12
CA ASP A 355 -16.16 -15.79 7.23
C ASP A 355 -16.87 -14.46 7.00
N LEU A 356 -16.77 -13.88 5.80
CA LEU A 356 -17.52 -12.68 5.41
C LEU A 356 -19.05 -12.86 5.58
N LEU A 357 -19.60 -13.97 5.11
CA LEU A 357 -21.03 -14.26 5.19
C LEU A 357 -21.52 -14.46 6.62
N THR A 358 -20.69 -14.95 7.53
CA THR A 358 -21.07 -15.23 8.91
C THR A 358 -20.86 -14.03 9.83
N ARG A 359 -19.80 -13.24 9.60
CA ARG A 359 -19.43 -12.08 10.42
C ARG A 359 -20.50 -10.98 10.51
N HIS A 360 -21.32 -10.84 9.48
CA HIS A 360 -22.35 -9.80 9.39
C HIS A 360 -23.78 -10.29 9.56
N LYS A 361 -23.98 -11.59 9.80
CA LYS A 361 -25.30 -12.08 10.17
C LYS A 361 -25.67 -11.46 11.51
N THR A 362 -26.79 -10.73 11.52
CA THR A 362 -27.48 -10.45 12.76
C THR A 362 -27.98 -11.77 13.33
N ASP A 363 -27.76 -12.00 14.63
CA ASP A 363 -28.47 -13.06 15.33
C ASP A 363 -29.96 -12.89 15.02
N GLU A 364 -30.65 -13.98 14.63
CA GLU A 364 -32.10 -13.94 14.52
C GLU A 364 -32.65 -13.31 15.81
N PRO A 365 -33.64 -12.39 15.73
CA PRO A 365 -34.18 -11.76 16.91
C PRO A 365 -34.61 -12.88 17.86
N ARG A 366 -33.92 -13.01 19.01
CA ARG A 366 -34.32 -13.94 20.07
C ARG A 366 -35.79 -13.68 20.30
N LYS A 367 -36.66 -14.63 19.92
CA LYS A 367 -38.10 -14.55 20.18
C LYS A 367 -38.23 -14.29 21.67
N ARG A 368 -38.56 -13.05 22.04
CA ARG A 368 -38.85 -12.72 23.42
C ARG A 368 -40.02 -13.63 23.80
N PRO A 369 -39.94 -14.39 24.90
CA PRO A 369 -41.09 -15.19 25.34
C PRO A 369 -42.29 -14.23 25.46
N PRO A 370 -43.48 -14.63 25.00
CA PRO A 370 -44.66 -13.78 25.08
C PRO A 370 -44.86 -13.35 26.53
N ILE A 371 -44.87 -12.03 26.73
CA ILE A 371 -45.17 -11.42 28.04
C ILE A 371 -46.57 -11.90 28.43
N GLY A 372 -46.67 -12.62 29.56
CA GLY A 372 -47.96 -13.00 30.15
C GLY A 372 -48.33 -14.48 30.13
N THR A 373 -47.40 -15.42 29.92
CA THR A 373 -47.66 -16.84 30.23
C THR A 373 -46.97 -17.21 31.55
N MET A 374 -47.74 -17.15 32.64
CA MET A 374 -47.41 -17.84 33.88
C MET A 374 -47.96 -19.28 33.81
N PRO A 375 -47.28 -20.25 34.45
CA PRO A 375 -47.64 -21.67 34.42
C PRO A 375 -48.98 -21.99 35.09
#